data_AF-D0P3G7-F1
#
_entry.id   AF-D0P3G7-F1
#
_cell.length_a   1.000
_cell.length_b   1.000
_cell.length_c   1.000
_cell.angle_alpha   90.00
_cell.angle_beta   90.00
_cell.angle_gamma   90.00
#
_symmetry.space_group_name_H-M   'P 1'
#
loop_
_entity.id
_entity.type
_entity.pdbx_description
1 polymer ?
#
loop_
_entity_poly.entity_id
_entity_poly.type
_entity_poly.pdbx_seq_one_letter_code
_entity_poly.pdbx_strand_id
1 'polypeptide(L)'
;MVLLTSILAGVMLLATQANGHGYMTDPAVTFLSSSTDNTQFIATIEASASKFSGTFSGSPADNTAAFTTAFESSSYTSLKELINALATVTVTDATLTCGSCDPDETSQPLPETYVEWSHSSTEGFTSSHEGPCEIWCDDVPR
;
A
#
# COMPACT_ATOMS: atom_id res chain seq x y z
N MET A 1 30.56 31.01 -17.44
CA MET A 1 30.53 29.70 -16.76
C MET A 1 29.43 29.79 -15.71
N VAL A 2 28.20 29.45 -16.08
CA VAL A 2 27.05 29.51 -15.17
C VAL A 2 27.04 28.20 -14.40
N LEU A 3 27.33 28.27 -13.09
CA LEU A 3 27.25 27.15 -12.18
C LEU A 3 25.75 26.85 -11.96
N LEU A 4 25.24 25.76 -12.53
CA LEU A 4 23.92 25.25 -12.15
C LEU A 4 24.08 24.54 -10.80
N THR A 5 23.71 25.21 -9.72
CA THR A 5 23.44 24.55 -8.44
C THR A 5 22.18 23.71 -8.56
N SER A 6 22.37 22.39 -8.69
CA SER A 6 21.29 21.40 -8.61
C SER A 6 20.69 21.44 -7.19
N ILE A 7 19.47 21.96 -7.05
CA ILE A 7 18.68 21.81 -5.83
C ILE A 7 18.07 20.41 -5.90
N LEU A 8 18.63 19.47 -5.14
CA LEU A 8 18.02 18.18 -4.88
C LEU A 8 16.82 18.44 -3.95
N ALA A 9 15.63 18.62 -4.51
CA ALA A 9 14.40 18.67 -3.72
C ALA A 9 14.08 17.24 -3.25
N GLY A 10 14.51 16.90 -2.03
CA GLY A 10 14.08 15.68 -1.37
C GLY A 10 12.58 15.76 -1.08
N VAL A 11 11.80 14.92 -1.75
CA VAL A 11 10.40 14.70 -1.41
C VAL A 11 10.40 13.98 -0.06
N MET A 12 10.12 14.71 1.03
CA MET A 12 9.82 14.08 2.31
C MET A 12 8.44 13.46 2.20
N LEU A 13 8.40 12.15 2.00
CA LEU A 13 7.17 11.36 2.02
C LEU A 13 6.70 11.27 3.48
N LEU A 14 5.76 12.12 3.85
CA LEU A 14 5.05 11.99 5.12
C LEU A 14 4.15 10.76 5.01
N ALA A 15 4.60 9.61 5.53
CA ALA A 15 3.75 8.44 5.68
C ALA A 15 2.65 8.79 6.69
N THR A 16 1.46 9.13 6.20
CA THR A 16 0.28 9.25 7.06
C THR A 16 -0.07 7.83 7.53
N GLN A 17 -0.08 7.63 8.84
CA GLN A 17 -0.60 6.40 9.42
C GLN A 17 -2.10 6.37 9.12
N ALA A 18 -2.51 5.45 8.26
CA ALA A 18 -3.92 5.19 8.02
C ALA A 18 -4.27 3.88 8.73
N ASN A 19 -5.45 3.87 9.32
CA ASN A 19 -6.00 2.63 9.80
C ASN A 19 -6.35 1.82 8.54
N GLY A 20 -5.68 0.71 8.27
CA GLY A 20 -5.60 0.07 6.97
C GLY A 20 -6.38 -1.23 6.93
N HIS A 21 -7.71 -1.14 6.81
CA HIS A 21 -8.60 -2.26 6.51
C HIS A 21 -9.70 -1.84 5.54
N GLY A 22 -9.70 -2.40 4.34
CA GLY A 22 -10.71 -2.10 3.34
C GLY A 22 -10.15 -2.04 1.94
N TYR A 23 -10.99 -1.58 1.03
CA TYR A 23 -10.70 -1.42 -0.38
C TYR A 23 -11.18 -0.06 -0.86
N MET A 24 -10.63 0.41 -1.98
CA MET A 24 -11.02 1.66 -2.60
C MET A 24 -12.43 1.54 -3.18
N THR A 25 -13.35 2.41 -2.72
CA THR A 25 -14.73 2.48 -3.19
C THR A 25 -14.97 3.63 -4.17
N ASP A 26 -14.11 4.65 -4.13
CA ASP A 26 -14.09 5.73 -5.13
C ASP A 26 -12.62 6.04 -5.49
N PRO A 27 -12.18 5.80 -6.74
CA PRO A 27 -12.95 5.25 -7.86
C PRO A 27 -13.42 3.81 -7.62
N ALA A 28 -14.60 3.48 -8.15
CA ALA A 28 -15.18 2.15 -8.01
C ALA A 28 -14.36 1.10 -8.77
N VAL A 29 -13.85 0.09 -8.06
CA VAL A 29 -13.04 -0.97 -8.67
C VAL A 29 -13.89 -2.19 -9.01
N THR A 30 -13.49 -2.92 -10.06
CA THR A 30 -13.97 -4.29 -10.31
C THR A 30 -12.92 -5.26 -9.79
N PHE A 31 -13.34 -6.18 -8.92
CA PHE A 31 -12.45 -7.22 -8.37
C PHE A 31 -12.38 -8.43 -9.30
N LEU A 32 -11.28 -9.17 -9.20
CA LEU A 32 -11.11 -10.47 -9.84
C LEU A 32 -12.28 -11.38 -9.51
N SER A 33 -12.76 -12.15 -10.48
CA SER A 33 -13.82 -13.15 -10.26
C SER A 33 -13.47 -14.24 -9.25
N SER A 34 -12.17 -14.45 -9.00
CA SER A 34 -11.63 -15.34 -7.98
C SER A 34 -11.64 -14.74 -6.57
N SER A 35 -11.89 -13.44 -6.42
CA SER A 35 -11.95 -12.74 -5.13
C SER A 35 -13.22 -13.13 -4.38
N THR A 36 -13.07 -13.87 -3.28
CA THR A 36 -14.18 -14.19 -2.36
C THR A 36 -14.28 -13.22 -1.19
N ASP A 37 -13.23 -12.43 -0.97
CA ASP A 37 -13.14 -11.39 0.04
C ASP A 37 -12.30 -10.24 -0.51
N ASN A 38 -12.94 -9.08 -0.73
CA ASN A 38 -12.30 -7.91 -1.30
C ASN A 38 -11.35 -7.18 -0.34
N THR A 39 -11.30 -7.62 0.92
CA THR A 39 -10.43 -7.06 1.97
C THR A 39 -9.23 -7.95 2.28
N GLN A 40 -9.14 -9.14 1.64
CA GLN A 40 -8.02 -10.05 1.84
C GLN A 40 -6.70 -9.43 1.36
N PHE A 41 -5.61 -9.71 2.09
CA PHE A 41 -4.27 -9.40 1.60
C PHE A 41 -3.92 -10.29 0.40
N ILE A 42 -3.32 -9.72 -0.64
CA ILE A 42 -2.90 -10.48 -1.84
C ILE A 42 -1.47 -10.99 -1.76
N ALA A 43 -0.65 -10.41 -0.88
CA ALA A 43 0.74 -10.75 -0.71
C ALA A 43 1.20 -10.59 0.74
N THR A 44 2.27 -11.29 1.09
CA THR A 44 2.94 -11.16 2.39
C THR A 44 4.43 -10.87 2.21
N ILE A 45 5.02 -10.20 3.20
CA ILE A 45 6.46 -10.08 3.36
C ILE A 45 6.81 -10.75 4.68
N GLU A 46 7.50 -11.88 4.60
CA GLU A 46 7.96 -12.57 5.80
C GLU A 46 9.03 -11.74 6.52
N ALA A 47 8.96 -11.67 7.85
CA ALA A 47 9.96 -10.94 8.64
C ALA A 47 11.40 -11.44 8.41
N SER A 48 11.55 -12.73 8.11
CA SER A 48 12.84 -13.34 7.75
C SER A 48 13.40 -12.82 6.42
N ALA A 49 12.52 -12.44 5.47
CA ALA A 49 12.90 -11.90 4.17
C ALA A 49 13.23 -10.40 4.25
N SER A 50 12.47 -9.62 5.02
CA SER A 50 12.70 -8.17 5.18
C SER A 50 13.98 -7.84 5.93
N LYS A 51 14.45 -8.74 6.80
CA LYS A 51 15.56 -8.50 7.74
C LYS A 51 15.31 -7.30 8.67
N PHE A 52 14.06 -6.84 8.76
CA PHE A 52 13.69 -5.77 9.65
C PHE A 52 13.77 -6.27 11.09
N SER A 53 14.46 -5.51 11.94
CA SER A 53 14.53 -5.78 13.37
C SER A 53 13.23 -5.36 14.03
N GLY A 54 12.73 -6.16 14.97
CA GLY A 54 11.53 -5.85 15.74
C GLY A 54 10.69 -7.08 16.01
N THR A 55 9.61 -6.89 16.77
CA THR A 55 8.56 -7.89 16.99
C THR A 55 7.32 -7.45 16.25
N PHE A 56 6.79 -8.31 15.38
CA PHE A 56 5.61 -8.03 14.56
C PHE A 56 4.40 -8.90 14.94
N SER A 57 4.40 -9.41 16.18
CA SER A 57 3.35 -10.27 16.73
C SER A 57 2.72 -9.67 18.00
N GLY A 58 2.89 -8.36 18.21
CA GLY A 58 2.33 -7.60 19.32
C GLY A 58 0.97 -6.98 18.97
N SER A 59 0.62 -5.88 19.65
CA SER A 59 -0.59 -5.12 19.30
C SER A 59 -0.44 -4.45 17.92
N PRO A 60 -1.54 -4.11 17.23
CA PRO A 60 -1.48 -3.42 15.94
C PRO A 60 -0.64 -2.14 15.98
N ALA A 61 -0.81 -1.34 17.03
CA ALA A 61 -0.03 -0.12 17.25
C ALA A 61 1.47 -0.42 17.46
N ASP A 62 1.82 -1.43 18.25
CA ASP A 62 3.22 -1.81 18.49
C ASP A 62 3.87 -2.35 17.22
N ASN A 63 3.15 -3.18 16.45
CA ASN A 63 3.64 -3.74 15.18
C ASN A 63 3.88 -2.63 14.16
N THR A 64 2.96 -1.65 14.11
CA THR A 64 3.08 -0.47 13.24
C THR A 64 4.29 0.37 13.62
N ALA A 65 4.48 0.67 14.91
CA ALA A 65 5.63 1.44 15.39
C ALA A 65 6.96 0.71 15.10
N ALA A 66 7.01 -0.61 15.31
CA ALA A 66 8.17 -1.43 14.99
C ALA A 66 8.47 -1.43 13.48
N PHE A 67 7.43 -1.58 12.65
CA PHE A 67 7.58 -1.51 11.19
C PHE A 67 8.10 -0.16 10.73
N THR A 68 7.48 0.94 11.19
CA THR A 68 7.89 2.31 10.82
C THR A 68 9.34 2.56 11.18
N THR A 69 9.76 2.19 12.39
CA THR A 69 11.16 2.35 12.85
C THR A 69 12.14 1.57 11.97
N ALA A 70 11.81 0.31 11.63
CA ALA A 70 12.66 -0.53 10.80
C ALA A 70 12.70 -0.04 9.34
N PHE A 71 11.57 0.43 8.80
CA PHE A 71 11.46 0.98 7.46
C PHE A 71 12.28 2.27 7.30
N GLU A 72 12.19 3.20 8.25
CA GLU A 72 13.00 4.43 8.27
C GLU A 72 14.51 4.17 8.35
N SER A 73 14.90 3.04 8.93
CA SER A 73 16.30 2.59 9.01
C SER A 73 16.75 1.78 7.79
N SER A 74 15.84 1.47 6.87
CA SER A 74 16.12 0.65 5.69
C SER A 74 16.66 1.50 4.53
N SER A 75 17.02 0.83 3.42
CA SER A 75 17.40 1.51 2.18
C SER A 75 16.22 1.82 1.26
N TYR A 76 15.01 1.35 1.60
CA TYR A 76 13.82 1.56 0.78
C TYR A 76 13.29 2.97 0.95
N THR A 77 12.88 3.58 -0.16
CA THR A 77 12.43 4.97 -0.20
C THR A 77 10.91 5.12 -0.24
N SER A 78 10.17 4.03 -0.50
CA SER A 78 8.71 3.97 -0.54
C SER A 78 8.21 2.58 -0.15
N LEU A 79 6.93 2.47 0.24
CA LEU A 79 6.30 1.16 0.45
C LEU A 79 6.23 0.39 -0.87
N LYS A 80 6.01 1.08 -1.99
CA LYS A 80 6.10 0.51 -3.35
C LYS A 80 7.40 -0.23 -3.60
N GLU A 81 8.53 0.38 -3.27
CA GLU A 81 9.84 -0.20 -3.47
C GLU A 81 10.04 -1.46 -2.61
N LEU A 82 9.67 -1.39 -1.33
CA LEU A 82 9.72 -2.53 -0.41
C LEU A 82 8.84 -3.69 -0.89
N ILE A 83 7.58 -3.40 -1.25
CA ILE A 83 6.60 -4.40 -1.70
C ILE A 83 7.08 -5.06 -2.99
N ASN A 84 7.48 -4.29 -3.99
CA ASN A 84 7.98 -4.86 -5.25
C ASN A 84 9.26 -5.68 -5.08
N ALA A 85 10.08 -5.37 -4.06
CA ALA A 85 11.31 -6.09 -3.81
C ALA A 85 11.09 -7.44 -3.10
N LEU A 86 10.11 -7.53 -2.20
CA LEU A 86 10.05 -8.65 -1.22
C LEU A 86 8.71 -9.37 -1.14
N ALA A 87 7.61 -8.76 -1.62
CA ALA A 87 6.29 -9.33 -1.44
C ALA A 87 6.12 -10.62 -2.26
N THR A 88 5.54 -11.64 -1.62
CA THR A 88 5.16 -12.89 -2.26
C THR A 88 3.65 -12.90 -2.44
N VAL A 89 3.18 -12.91 -3.70
CA VAL A 89 1.76 -13.00 -4.03
C VAL A 89 1.26 -14.42 -3.74
N THR A 90 0.14 -14.52 -3.03
CA THR A 90 -0.46 -15.79 -2.60
C THR A 90 -1.87 -16.02 -3.17
N VAL A 91 -2.48 -14.99 -3.74
CA VAL A 91 -3.82 -15.05 -4.33
C VAL A 91 -3.73 -15.29 -5.84
N THR A 92 -4.51 -16.25 -6.34
CA THR A 92 -4.59 -16.57 -7.77
C THR A 92 -5.05 -15.36 -8.57
N ASP A 93 -4.40 -15.10 -9.71
CA ASP A 93 -4.65 -14.00 -10.66
C ASP A 93 -4.38 -12.58 -10.11
N ALA A 94 -4.12 -12.43 -8.81
CA ALA A 94 -3.66 -11.16 -8.24
C ALA A 94 -2.24 -10.82 -8.70
N THR A 95 -1.96 -9.52 -8.78
CA THR A 95 -0.62 -9.02 -9.14
C THR A 95 -0.22 -7.87 -8.23
N LEU A 96 1.08 -7.59 -8.11
CA LEU A 96 1.53 -6.40 -7.36
C LEU A 96 1.11 -5.08 -8.02
N THR A 97 0.77 -5.10 -9.32
CA THR A 97 0.35 -3.91 -10.06
C THR A 97 -1.14 -3.60 -9.84
N CYS A 98 -2.01 -4.61 -9.90
CA CYS A 98 -3.46 -4.41 -9.82
C CYS A 98 -4.09 -4.94 -8.52
N GLY A 99 -3.30 -5.53 -7.61
CA GLY A 99 -3.82 -6.14 -6.39
C GLY A 99 -4.87 -7.21 -6.71
N SER A 100 -6.03 -7.10 -6.06
CA SER A 100 -7.21 -7.94 -6.30
C SER A 100 -8.14 -7.41 -7.40
N CYS A 101 -7.80 -6.29 -8.05
CA CYS A 101 -8.62 -5.69 -9.10
C CYS A 101 -8.40 -6.42 -10.44
N ASP A 102 -9.46 -6.55 -11.22
CA ASP A 102 -9.40 -7.13 -12.55
C ASP A 102 -8.70 -6.16 -13.52
N PRO A 103 -7.54 -6.52 -14.10
CA PRO A 103 -6.80 -5.64 -15.01
C PRO A 103 -7.44 -5.51 -16.39
N ASP A 104 -8.39 -6.39 -16.76
CA ASP A 104 -9.05 -6.40 -18.06
C ASP A 104 -10.31 -5.51 -18.09
N GLU A 105 -10.70 -4.98 -16.92
CA GLU A 105 -11.84 -4.08 -16.77
C GLU A 105 -11.51 -2.64 -17.17
N THR A 106 -12.56 -1.86 -17.41
CA THR A 106 -12.38 -0.46 -17.84
C THR A 106 -11.78 0.37 -16.71
N SER A 107 -10.62 1.00 -17.00
CA SER A 107 -9.95 1.90 -16.06
C SER A 107 -10.86 3.06 -15.67
N GLN A 108 -10.92 3.37 -14.38
CA GLN A 108 -11.71 4.48 -13.86
C GLN A 108 -10.87 5.77 -13.81
N PRO A 109 -11.50 6.94 -14.02
CA PRO A 109 -10.83 8.21 -13.81
C PRO A 109 -10.47 8.38 -12.33
N LEU A 110 -9.29 8.94 -12.06
CA LEU A 110 -8.92 9.33 -10.70
C LEU A 110 -9.77 10.55 -10.28
N PRO A 111 -10.38 10.52 -9.08
CA PRO A 111 -11.05 11.68 -8.51
C PRO A 111 -10.11 12.88 -8.36
N GLU A 112 -10.63 14.09 -8.52
CA GLU A 112 -9.80 15.31 -8.52
C GLU A 112 -9.20 15.63 -7.14
N THR A 113 -9.81 15.16 -6.04
CA THR A 113 -9.44 15.60 -4.68
C THR A 113 -9.19 14.45 -3.71
N TYR A 114 -10.11 13.51 -3.60
CA TYR A 114 -10.04 12.44 -2.61
C TYR A 114 -10.42 11.11 -3.24
N VAL A 115 -9.72 10.06 -2.83
CA VAL A 115 -10.20 8.69 -2.97
C VAL A 115 -10.93 8.28 -1.70
N GLU A 116 -11.89 7.38 -1.84
CA GLU A 116 -12.61 6.83 -0.70
C GLU A 116 -12.26 5.36 -0.51
N TRP A 117 -12.11 4.96 0.75
CA TRP A 117 -11.83 3.59 1.16
C TRP A 117 -12.88 3.14 2.16
N SER A 118 -13.33 1.91 2.02
CA SER A 118 -14.32 1.30 2.91
C SER A 118 -13.95 -0.14 3.24
N HIS A 119 -14.28 -0.64 4.43
CA HIS A 119 -14.19 -2.06 4.76
C HIS A 119 -15.50 -2.78 4.43
N SER A 120 -16.64 -2.17 4.79
CA SER A 120 -17.98 -2.59 4.39
C SER A 120 -18.95 -1.40 4.45
N SER A 121 -20.22 -1.64 4.12
CA SER A 121 -21.29 -0.63 4.29
C SER A 121 -21.60 -0.32 5.76
N THR A 122 -21.08 -1.12 6.70
CA THR A 122 -21.37 -1.01 8.14
C THR A 122 -20.14 -0.82 9.01
N GLU A 123 -18.94 -0.97 8.44
CA GLU A 123 -17.67 -0.94 9.15
C GLU A 123 -16.66 -0.15 8.32
N GLY A 124 -16.10 0.89 8.92
CA GLY A 124 -14.98 1.64 8.36
C GLY A 124 -13.65 1.02 8.78
N PHE A 125 -12.59 1.83 8.76
CA PHE A 125 -11.30 1.37 9.25
C PHE A 125 -11.32 1.00 10.74
N THR A 126 -10.82 -0.20 11.08
CA THR A 126 -10.84 -0.79 12.43
C THR A 126 -9.47 -0.73 13.10
N SER A 127 -9.38 -0.30 14.37
CA SER A 127 -8.10 -0.16 15.11
C SER A 127 -7.29 -1.47 15.27
N SER A 128 -7.84 -2.60 14.86
CA SER A 128 -7.12 -3.87 14.79
C SER A 128 -6.04 -3.88 13.70
N HIS A 129 -6.00 -2.90 12.80
CA HIS A 129 -5.11 -2.93 11.65
C HIS A 129 -4.60 -1.54 11.29
N GLU A 130 -3.50 -1.17 11.92
CA GLU A 130 -2.82 0.08 11.69
C GLU A 130 -1.63 -0.15 10.75
N GLY A 131 -1.23 0.89 10.03
CA GLY A 131 -0.06 0.84 9.17
C GLY A 131 0.14 2.11 8.35
N PRO A 132 1.32 2.30 7.77
CA PRO A 132 1.46 3.29 6.72
C PRO A 132 0.71 2.81 5.47
N CYS A 133 0.02 3.71 4.78
CA CYS A 133 -0.62 3.43 3.49
C CYS A 133 -0.04 4.32 2.40
N GLU A 134 0.00 3.80 1.18
CA GLU A 134 0.46 4.53 0.00
C GLU A 134 -0.52 4.26 -1.15
N ILE A 135 -0.81 5.28 -1.95
CA ILE A 135 -1.61 5.16 -3.18
C ILE A 135 -0.66 5.42 -4.34
N TRP A 136 -0.70 4.54 -5.33
CA TRP A 136 0.13 4.66 -6.52
C TRP A 136 -0.74 4.98 -7.72
N CYS A 137 -0.56 6.17 -8.27
CA CYS A 137 -1.15 6.55 -9.55
C CYS A 137 -0.14 6.20 -10.65
N ASP A 138 -0.61 5.57 -11.73
CA ASP A 138 0.19 5.40 -12.95
C ASP A 138 0.28 6.75 -13.68
N ASP A 139 1.46 7.07 -14.23
CA ASP A 139 1.71 8.33 -14.98
C ASP A 139 1.06 8.36 -16.37
N VAL A 140 0.33 7.30 -16.74
CA VAL A 140 -0.26 7.10 -18.06
C VAL A 140 -1.74 6.75 -17.89
N PRO A 141 -2.68 7.51 -18.48
CA PRO A 141 -4.07 7.07 -18.58
C PRO A 141 -4.09 5.74 -19.35
N ARG A 142 -4.60 4.67 -18.73
CA ARG A 142 -4.91 3.42 -19.42
C ARG A 142 -6.30 3.46 -20.01
#